data_AF-A0A2K3KDI4-F1
#
_entry.id   AF-A0A2K3KDI4-F1
#
_cell.length_a   1.000
_cell.length_b   1.000
_cell.length_c   1.000
_cell.angle_alpha   90.00
_cell.angle_beta   90.00
_cell.angle_gamma   90.00
#
_symmetry.space_group_name_H-M   'P 1'
#
loop_
_entity.id
_entity.type
_entity.pdbx_description
1 polymer ?
#
loop_
_entity_poly.entity_id
_entity_poly.type
_entity_poly.pdbx_seq_one_letter_code
_entity_poly.pdbx_strand_id
1 'polypeptide(L)'
;MILSRWTTYYWATCATLCYTNWYCYGKAVAEQAAWEVAKEKGVDLVVVNPVLVLGPLLQPTINASTIHILKYLTGSAKTYANATQAYVHVRDVALAHILVFEKPSASGRYLCAESSLHRGELVEILAKYFPEYPIPT
;
A
#
# COMPACT_ATOMS: atom_id res chain seq x y z
N MET A 1 -11.25 -1.35 -8.62
CA MET A 1 -10.79 -0.16 -7.87
C MET A 1 -11.93 0.34 -7.00
N ILE A 2 -11.86 0.13 -5.68
CA ILE A 2 -12.83 0.72 -4.74
C ILE A 2 -12.24 2.04 -4.25
N LEU A 3 -12.66 3.17 -4.83
CA LEU A 3 -12.38 4.50 -4.28
C LEU A 3 -13.44 4.82 -3.24
N SER A 4 -13.23 4.34 -2.01
CA SER A 4 -14.10 4.63 -0.88
C SER A 4 -13.55 5.79 -0.05
N ARG A 5 -14.39 6.79 0.21
CA ARG A 5 -14.12 7.91 1.12
C ARG A 5 -14.21 7.39 2.57
N TRP A 6 -13.11 7.38 3.30
CA TRP A 6 -13.10 6.96 4.71
C TRP A 6 -12.76 8.13 5.64
N THR A 7 -13.49 8.22 6.75
CA THR A 7 -13.16 9.08 7.89
C THR A 7 -12.08 8.45 8.77
N THR A 8 -11.45 9.30 9.57
CA THR A 8 -10.20 9.26 10.34
C THR A 8 -9.86 8.03 11.20
N TYR A 9 -10.66 6.96 11.25
CA TYR A 9 -10.57 5.97 12.34
C TYR A 9 -9.65 4.78 12.12
N TYR A 10 -9.19 4.47 10.90
CA TYR A 10 -8.39 3.24 10.67
C TYR A 10 -6.87 3.40 10.84
N TRP A 11 -6.35 4.63 10.88
CA TRP A 11 -4.90 4.89 10.96
C TRP A 11 -4.41 5.11 12.40
N ALA A 12 -5.26 5.66 13.27
CA ALA A 12 -4.87 6.03 14.63
C ALA A 12 -4.41 4.81 15.46
N THR A 13 -5.06 3.66 15.29
CA THR A 13 -4.73 2.43 16.04
C THR A 13 -3.39 1.81 15.63
N CYS A 14 -2.96 1.91 14.36
CA CYS A 14 -1.66 1.36 13.96
C CYS A 14 -0.48 2.19 14.47
N ALA A 15 -0.66 3.51 14.60
CA ALA A 15 0.36 4.41 15.13
C ALA A 15 0.46 4.39 16.67
N THR A 16 -0.60 4.04 17.40
CA THR A 16 -0.60 4.00 18.88
C THR A 16 -0.44 2.61 19.49
N LEU A 17 -0.69 1.51 18.76
CA LEU A 17 -0.63 0.15 19.33
C LEU A 17 0.70 -0.59 19.15
N CYS A 18 1.67 -0.05 18.40
CA CYS A 18 2.97 -0.72 18.22
C CYS A 18 4.13 0.29 18.19
N TYR A 19 4.90 0.34 19.28
CA TYR A 19 5.99 1.29 19.54
C TYR A 19 7.18 1.25 18.54
N THR A 20 7.13 0.45 17.47
CA THR A 20 8.28 0.22 16.57
C THR A 20 8.02 0.43 15.07
N ASN A 21 6.78 0.76 14.64
CA ASN A 21 6.48 0.96 13.22
C ASN A 21 6.72 2.41 12.76
N TRP A 22 8.01 2.80 12.71
CA TRP A 22 8.44 4.16 12.35
C TRP A 22 8.04 4.57 10.93
N TYR A 23 7.91 3.62 10.00
CA TYR A 23 7.43 3.91 8.66
C TYR A 23 5.98 4.42 8.67
N CYS A 24 5.08 3.68 9.34
CA CYS A 24 3.68 4.08 9.46
C CYS A 24 3.54 5.39 10.23
N TYR A 25 4.30 5.56 11.32
CA TYR A 25 4.33 6.80 12.09
C TYR A 25 4.75 7.99 11.21
N GLY A 26 5.88 7.87 10.51
CA GLY A 26 6.40 8.92 9.64
C GLY A 26 5.42 9.28 8.52
N LYS A 27 4.77 8.30 7.90
CA LYS A 27 3.73 8.55 6.88
C LYS A 27 2.50 9.25 7.46
N ALA A 28 2.06 8.88 8.67
CA ALA A 28 0.92 9.52 9.33
C ALA A 28 1.20 10.99 9.69
N VAL A 29 2.34 11.26 10.33
CA VAL A 29 2.74 12.62 10.72
C VAL A 29 3.01 13.49 9.48
N ALA A 30 3.64 12.94 8.44
CA ALA A 30 3.86 13.68 7.20
C ALA A 30 2.56 14.06 6.49
N GLU A 31 1.55 13.18 6.47
CA GLU A 31 0.24 13.51 5.91
C GLU A 31 -0.45 14.61 6.72
N GLN A 32 -0.42 14.52 8.05
CA GLN A 32 -0.96 15.57 8.95
C GLN A 32 -0.31 16.93 8.67
N ALA A 33 1.02 16.98 8.61
CA ALA A 33 1.76 18.19 8.30
C ALA A 33 1.43 18.74 6.90
N ALA A 34 1.24 17.87 5.89
CA ALA A 34 0.84 18.29 4.56
C ALA A 34 -0.54 18.98 4.57
N TRP A 35 -1.51 18.45 5.32
CA TRP A 35 -2.83 19.07 5.48
C TRP A 35 -2.76 20.42 6.20
N GLU A 36 -1.95 20.55 7.24
CA GLU A 36 -1.75 21.81 7.96
C GLU A 36 -1.15 22.88 7.04
N VAL A 37 -0.08 22.55 6.33
CA VAL A 37 0.60 23.48 5.40
C VAL A 37 -0.31 23.84 4.22
N ALA A 38 -1.08 22.88 3.68
CA ALA A 38 -2.01 23.16 2.60
C ALA A 38 -3.10 24.15 3.03
N LYS A 39 -3.65 23.95 4.23
CA LYS A 39 -4.64 24.87 4.83
C LYS A 39 -4.04 26.26 5.08
N GLU A 40 -2.83 26.34 5.63
CA GLU A 40 -2.14 27.61 5.91
C GLU A 40 -1.86 28.39 4.61
N LYS A 41 -1.44 27.69 3.56
CA LYS A 41 -1.03 28.30 2.29
C LYS A 41 -2.14 28.44 1.25
N GLY A 42 -3.36 27.99 1.56
CA GLY A 42 -4.47 27.99 0.61
C GLY A 42 -4.24 27.10 -0.62
N VAL A 43 -3.50 26.00 -0.46
CA VAL A 43 -3.26 25.00 -1.52
C VAL A 43 -4.37 23.96 -1.49
N ASP A 44 -4.99 23.70 -2.64
CA ASP A 44 -5.93 22.59 -2.78
C ASP A 44 -5.18 21.25 -2.73
N LEU A 45 -5.52 20.42 -1.75
CA LEU A 45 -4.84 19.16 -1.46
C LEU A 45 -5.83 17.99 -1.50
N VAL A 46 -5.45 16.96 -2.24
CA VAL A 46 -6.08 15.65 -2.24
C VAL A 46 -5.01 14.59 -2.00
N VAL A 47 -5.30 13.60 -1.15
CA VAL A 47 -4.35 12.54 -0.79
C VAL A 47 -4.84 11.19 -1.30
N VAL A 48 -3.96 10.45 -1.97
CA VAL A 48 -4.15 9.03 -2.28
C VAL A 48 -3.33 8.19 -1.32
N ASN A 49 -3.98 7.28 -0.60
CA ASN A 49 -3.36 6.36 0.35
C ASN A 49 -3.36 4.94 -0.25
N PRO A 50 -2.33 4.55 -1.01
CA PRO A 50 -2.22 3.19 -1.51
C PRO A 50 -1.82 2.20 -0.42
N VAL A 51 -2.28 0.96 -0.56
CA VAL A 51 -1.84 -0.19 0.23
C VAL A 51 -0.54 -0.78 -0.34
N LEU A 52 -0.22 -2.05 -0.11
CA LEU A 52 1.02 -2.63 -0.65
C LEU A 52 0.96 -2.66 -2.19
N VAL A 53 1.77 -1.83 -2.85
CA VAL A 53 1.75 -1.66 -4.31
C VAL A 53 2.64 -2.71 -4.98
N LEU A 54 2.07 -3.46 -5.92
CA LEU A 54 2.78 -4.47 -6.72
C LEU A 54 2.55 -4.25 -8.21
N GLY A 55 3.49 -4.72 -9.04
CA GLY A 55 3.37 -4.68 -10.50
C GLY A 55 4.74 -4.63 -11.19
N PRO A 56 4.76 -4.46 -12.52
CA PRO A 56 5.99 -4.37 -13.30
C PRO A 56 6.86 -3.18 -12.86
N LEU A 57 8.16 -3.39 -12.74
CA LEU A 57 9.13 -2.35 -12.41
C LEU A 57 9.60 -1.65 -13.69
N LEU A 58 9.53 -0.32 -13.71
CA LEU A 58 10.12 0.48 -14.79
C LEU A 58 11.55 0.91 -14.44
N GLN A 59 11.85 1.06 -13.16
CA GLN A 59 13.18 1.33 -12.64
C GLN A 59 14.01 0.05 -12.54
N PRO A 60 15.36 0.13 -12.64
CA PRO A 60 16.22 -1.05 -12.61
C PRO A 60 16.41 -1.66 -11.21
N THR A 61 15.93 -1.00 -10.15
CA THR A 61 16.10 -1.42 -8.76
C THR A 61 14.81 -1.95 -8.15
N ILE A 62 14.95 -2.96 -7.27
CA ILE A 62 13.83 -3.53 -6.54
C ILE A 62 13.44 -2.61 -5.38
N ASN A 63 12.17 -2.19 -5.35
CA ASN A 63 11.63 -1.37 -4.27
C ASN A 63 11.08 -2.24 -3.12
N ALA A 64 10.88 -1.64 -1.94
CA ALA A 64 10.52 -2.35 -0.72
C ALA A 64 9.27 -3.25 -0.82
N SER A 65 8.22 -2.83 -1.53
CA SER A 65 7.01 -3.65 -1.68
C SER A 65 7.26 -4.89 -2.55
N THR A 66 8.12 -4.79 -3.56
CA THR A 66 8.48 -5.93 -4.40
C THR A 66 9.37 -6.91 -3.64
N ILE A 67 10.26 -6.44 -2.74
CA ILE A 67 11.04 -7.32 -1.84
C ILE A 67 10.12 -8.25 -1.03
N HIS A 68 8.95 -7.75 -0.60
CA HIS A 68 7.98 -8.54 0.14
C HIS A 68 7.46 -9.76 -0.64
N ILE A 69 7.40 -9.71 -1.96
CA ILE A 69 7.05 -10.85 -2.82
C ILE A 69 8.29 -11.68 -3.17
N LEU A 70 9.38 -11.01 -3.55
CA LEU A 70 10.62 -11.64 -4.01
C LEU A 70 11.21 -12.60 -2.97
N LYS A 71 11.03 -12.32 -1.67
CA LYS A 71 11.52 -13.19 -0.61
C LYS A 71 10.95 -14.61 -0.64
N TYR A 72 9.72 -14.79 -1.16
CA TYR A 72 9.10 -16.10 -1.32
C TYR A 72 9.66 -16.83 -2.54
N LEU A 73 9.79 -16.14 -3.67
CA LEU A 73 10.34 -16.70 -4.90
C LEU A 73 11.81 -17.09 -4.74
N THR A 74 12.61 -16.29 -4.03
CA THR A 74 14.03 -16.61 -3.75
C THR A 74 14.22 -17.65 -2.65
N GLY A 75 13.15 -18.06 -1.96
CA GLY A 75 13.22 -18.97 -0.82
C GLY A 75 13.95 -18.38 0.39
N SER A 76 14.15 -17.06 0.47
CA SER A 76 14.73 -16.41 1.65
C SER A 76 13.74 -16.42 2.83
N ALA A 77 12.43 -16.38 2.54
CA ALA A 77 11.39 -16.68 3.50
C ALA A 77 11.08 -18.19 3.51
N LYS A 78 11.35 -18.87 4.64
CA LYS A 78 11.07 -20.30 4.83
C LYS A 78 9.66 -20.61 5.32
N THR A 79 8.97 -19.60 5.85
CA THR A 79 7.59 -19.64 6.31
C THR A 79 6.88 -18.35 5.92
N TYR A 80 5.56 -18.31 6.07
CA TYR A 80 4.79 -17.09 6.00
C TYR A 80 4.15 -16.76 7.35
N ALA A 81 3.96 -15.47 7.63
CA ALA A 81 3.33 -15.03 8.87
C ALA A 81 1.80 -15.22 8.81
N ASN A 82 1.16 -15.53 9.93
CA ASN A 82 -0.30 -15.47 10.07
C ASN A 82 -0.75 -14.00 10.11
N ALA A 83 -0.89 -13.38 8.95
CA ALA A 83 -1.20 -11.98 8.79
C ALA A 83 -1.91 -11.71 7.46
N THR A 84 -2.70 -10.65 7.43
CA THR A 84 -3.42 -10.19 6.24
C THR A 84 -2.89 -8.83 5.81
N GLN A 85 -2.84 -8.60 4.50
CA GLN A 85 -2.42 -7.33 3.91
C GLN A 85 -3.27 -7.02 2.69
N ALA A 86 -3.59 -5.74 2.50
CA ALA A 86 -4.20 -5.25 1.27
C ALA A 86 -3.15 -4.98 0.19
N TYR A 87 -3.51 -5.32 -1.05
CA TYR A 87 -2.68 -5.15 -2.25
C TYR A 87 -3.38 -4.27 -3.29
N VAL A 88 -2.57 -3.61 -4.12
CA VAL A 88 -3.05 -2.82 -5.24
C VAL A 88 -2.04 -2.85 -6.38
N HIS A 89 -2.52 -2.84 -7.62
CA HIS A 89 -1.66 -2.82 -8.79
C HIS A 89 -1.07 -1.42 -9.02
N VAL A 90 0.21 -1.32 -9.40
CA VAL A 90 0.92 -0.03 -9.59
C VAL A 90 0.26 0.88 -10.61
N ARG A 91 -0.30 0.31 -11.70
CA ARG A 91 -1.04 1.10 -12.70
C ARG A 91 -2.33 1.70 -12.14
N ASP A 92 -2.99 1.00 -11.22
CA ASP A 92 -4.21 1.51 -10.59
C ASP A 92 -3.90 2.67 -9.66
N VAL A 93 -2.76 2.61 -8.95
CA VAL A 93 -2.29 3.73 -8.13
C VAL A 93 -1.97 4.94 -9.00
N ALA A 94 -1.27 4.74 -10.13
CA ALA A 94 -0.97 5.84 -11.06
C ALA A 94 -2.25 6.48 -11.63
N LEU A 95 -3.19 5.65 -12.07
CA LEU A 95 -4.50 6.11 -12.55
C LEU A 95 -5.29 6.83 -11.45
N ALA A 96 -5.26 6.34 -10.21
CA ALA A 96 -5.94 7.00 -9.09
C ALA A 96 -5.41 8.44 -8.88
N HIS A 97 -4.09 8.66 -8.97
CA HIS A 97 -3.52 10.00 -8.86
C HIS A 97 -3.98 10.92 -10.01
N ILE A 98 -4.01 10.43 -11.24
CA ILE A 98 -4.51 11.19 -12.40
C ILE A 98 -5.98 11.54 -12.19
N LEU A 99 -6.81 10.56 -11.84
CA LEU A 99 -8.25 10.75 -11.68
C LEU A 99 -8.61 11.75 -10.57
N VAL A 100 -7.94 11.71 -9.42
CA VAL A 100 -8.20 12.69 -8.35
C VAL A 100 -7.68 14.07 -8.69
N PHE A 101 -6.62 14.18 -9.49
CA PHE A 101 -6.11 15.47 -9.96
C PHE A 101 -7.03 16.11 -11.00
N GLU A 102 -7.51 15.32 -11.96
CA GLU A 102 -8.34 15.82 -13.07
C GLU A 102 -9.80 16.09 -12.67
N LYS A 103 -10.28 15.53 -11.55
CA LYS A 103 -11.67 15.68 -11.11
C LYS A 103 -11.80 16.92 -10.21
N PRO A 104 -12.46 18.02 -10.66
CA PRO A 104 -12.54 19.25 -9.86
C PRO A 104 -13.31 19.13 -8.54
N SER A 105 -14.12 18.07 -8.39
CA SER A 105 -14.86 17.78 -7.17
C SER A 105 -14.13 16.81 -6.23
N ALA A 106 -12.92 16.35 -6.58
CA ALA A 106 -12.14 15.48 -5.71
C ALA A 106 -11.66 16.27 -4.50
N SER A 107 -11.80 15.67 -3.32
CA SER A 107 -11.39 16.30 -2.06
C SER A 107 -11.08 15.26 -1.00
N GLY A 108 -10.21 15.61 -0.05
CA GLY A 108 -9.90 14.76 1.09
C GLY A 108 -8.98 13.59 0.75
N ARG A 109 -9.30 12.40 1.28
CA ARG A 109 -8.43 11.22 1.27
C ARG A 109 -9.09 10.07 0.51
N TYR A 110 -8.33 9.38 -0.33
CA TYR A 110 -8.76 8.23 -1.12
C TYR A 110 -7.92 7.00 -0.79
N LEU A 111 -8.53 5.97 -0.20
CA LEU A 111 -7.89 4.67 -0.05
C LEU A 111 -7.78 3.99 -1.42
N CYS A 112 -6.57 3.56 -1.79
CA CYS A 112 -6.32 2.87 -3.06
C CYS A 112 -5.92 1.42 -2.77
N ALA A 113 -6.90 0.53 -2.81
CA ALA A 113 -6.78 -0.90 -2.55
C ALA A 113 -7.63 -1.71 -3.54
N GLU A 114 -7.19 -2.93 -3.85
CA GLU A 114 -7.97 -3.89 -4.65
C GLU A 114 -8.59 -4.95 -3.74
N SER A 115 -7.77 -5.77 -3.10
CA SER A 115 -8.21 -6.83 -2.19
C SER A 115 -7.24 -7.02 -1.02
N SER A 116 -7.71 -7.69 0.02
CA SER A 116 -6.90 -8.14 1.16
C SER A 116 -6.72 -9.63 1.11
N LEU A 117 -5.48 -10.09 1.26
CA LEU A 117 -5.15 -11.52 1.27
C LEU A 117 -4.40 -11.88 2.56
N HIS A 118 -4.77 -13.00 3.14
CA HIS A 118 -3.93 -13.69 4.09
C HIS A 118 -2.62 -14.13 3.40
N ARG A 119 -1.52 -14.19 4.14
CA ARG A 119 -0.23 -14.59 3.56
C ARG A 119 -0.25 -16.01 2.98
N GLY A 120 -1.05 -16.91 3.55
CA GLY A 120 -1.31 -18.25 3.00
C GLY A 120 -1.87 -18.19 1.58
N GLU A 121 -2.94 -17.41 1.36
CA GLU A 121 -3.55 -17.23 0.04
C GLU A 121 -2.54 -16.64 -0.97
N LEU A 122 -1.69 -15.70 -0.52
CA LEU A 122 -0.64 -15.14 -1.38
C LEU A 122 0.36 -16.23 -1.81
N VAL A 123 0.88 -17.05 -0.89
CA VAL A 123 1.88 -18.07 -1.24
C VAL A 123 1.27 -19.18 -2.10
N GLU A 124 0.00 -19.54 -1.88
CA GLU A 124 -0.75 -20.46 -2.74
C GLU A 124 -0.86 -19.94 -4.18
N ILE A 125 -1.17 -18.66 -4.35
CA ILE A 125 -1.20 -18.01 -5.66
C ILE A 125 0.18 -18.08 -6.32
N LEU A 126 1.25 -17.74 -5.59
CA LEU A 126 2.61 -17.79 -6.13
C LEU A 126 2.99 -19.22 -6.53
N ALA A 127 2.72 -20.22 -5.69
CA ALA A 127 3.07 -21.62 -5.95
C ALA A 127 2.31 -22.18 -7.16
N LYS A 128 1.06 -21.73 -7.38
CA LYS A 128 0.28 -22.09 -8.56
C LYS A 128 0.89 -21.56 -9.86
N TYR A 129 1.40 -20.32 -9.86
CA TYR A 129 1.95 -19.69 -11.06
C TYR A 129 3.42 -20.01 -11.31
N PHE A 130 4.17 -20.31 -10.25
CA PHE A 130 5.63 -20.45 -10.27
C PHE A 130 6.08 -21.72 -9.51
N PRO A 131 5.62 -22.92 -9.92
CA PRO A 131 5.89 -24.17 -9.19
C PRO A 131 7.37 -24.56 -9.13
N GLU A 132 8.22 -23.97 -9.98
CA GLU A 132 9.66 -24.20 -10.01
C GLU A 132 10.45 -23.45 -8.92
N TYR A 133 9.82 -22.50 -8.22
CA TYR A 133 10.49 -21.70 -7.19
C TYR A 133 10.27 -22.28 -5.78
N PRO A 134 11.22 -22.07 -4.84
CA PRO A 134 11.16 -22.59 -3.46
C PRO A 134 10.21 -21.80 -2.55
N ILE A 135 8.94 -21.71 -2.93
CA ILE A 135 7.89 -21.00 -2.18
C ILE A 135 7.49 -21.83 -0.95
N PRO A 136 7.36 -21.22 0.25
CA PRO A 136 6.93 -21.94 1.44
C PRO A 136 5.46 -22.38 1.32
N THR A 137 5.22 -23.65 1.66
CA THR A 137 3.89 -24.27 1.80
C THR A 137 3.36 -24.14 3.21
#